data_AF-H7EKY1-F1
#
_entry.id   AF-H7EKY1-F1
#
_cell.length_a   1.000
_cell.length_b   1.000
_cell.length_c   1.000
_cell.angle_alpha   90.00
_cell.angle_beta   90.00
_cell.angle_gamma   90.00
#
_symmetry.space_group_name_H-M   'P 1'
#
loop_
_entity.id
_entity.type
_entity.pdbx_description
1 polymer ?
#
loop_
_entity_poly.entity_id
_entity_poly.type
_entity_poly.pdbx_seq_one_letter_code
_entity_poly.pdbx_strand_id
1 'polypeptide(L)'
;MPDATSDFIITKQKDRIEKKDMQTLRRYKGHDSTVVIPDGVEKIDSYVFADDIEPDSTIEKIVVPSSVRRISPLAFHYCNALKEIQFPMEMSDFEVHFEQCPSLQELWIPEHAERIGNLRSLDSLKEIHVGKNIKRINFTSFGEETPEMFAKRKRKLTETLLKSDAYEIVDGFMMNKIHRSVLYRSDCTQASMRIPDGARTISGGVFYELVWPENYERIRKVVIPSSVKEIRNLAFHCCESLQEVRYEGNSAELKCGEMAFFACSVFHRDGREIICKDTPETETNNSRMTNFKIERLVIIHKQIKAGGYPNTNDLLDACKRRLDSSRLSLATISRDLAFMRDRLSAPIEYDFFRKGYYYTESDFKLDLEKLYS
;
A
#
# COMPACT_ATOMS: atom_id res chain seq x y z
N MET A 1 -22.61 37.55 -14.48
CA MET A 1 -22.06 36.60 -13.51
C MET A 1 -20.55 36.62 -13.69
N PRO A 2 -19.74 36.74 -12.62
CA PRO A 2 -18.29 36.70 -12.76
C PRO A 2 -17.88 35.34 -13.34
N ASP A 3 -16.92 35.36 -14.23
CA ASP A 3 -16.45 34.19 -14.97
C ASP A 3 -15.78 33.20 -14.00
N ALA A 4 -16.48 32.12 -13.63
CA ALA A 4 -16.03 31.15 -12.61
C ALA A 4 -14.69 30.46 -12.97
N THR A 5 -14.16 30.67 -14.17
CA THR A 5 -12.88 30.15 -14.62
C THR A 5 -11.65 30.92 -14.15
N SER A 6 -11.78 32.11 -13.53
CA SER A 6 -10.60 32.87 -13.05
C SER A 6 -9.88 32.22 -11.86
N ASP A 7 -10.61 31.45 -11.06
CA ASP A 7 -10.11 30.96 -9.77
C ASP A 7 -9.46 29.58 -9.90
N PHE A 8 -9.69 28.88 -11.01
CA PHE A 8 -9.09 27.58 -11.29
C PHE A 8 -7.87 27.72 -12.22
N ILE A 9 -6.72 27.24 -11.76
CA ILE A 9 -5.58 27.01 -12.64
C ILE A 9 -5.72 25.62 -13.25
N ILE A 10 -6.16 25.59 -14.51
CA ILE A 10 -6.29 24.36 -15.31
C ILE A 10 -5.23 24.39 -16.41
N THR A 11 -4.46 23.32 -16.54
CA THR A 11 -3.44 23.16 -17.58
C THR A 11 -3.66 21.90 -18.38
N LYS A 12 -3.33 21.95 -19.67
CA LYS A 12 -3.26 20.76 -20.52
C LYS A 12 -1.86 20.16 -20.40
N GLN A 13 -1.75 18.97 -19.84
CA GLN A 13 -0.46 18.31 -19.65
C GLN A 13 -0.55 16.83 -20.04
N LYS A 14 0.55 16.32 -20.59
CA LYS A 14 0.66 14.89 -20.90
C LYS A 14 0.70 14.09 -19.61
N ASP A 15 -0.33 13.27 -19.41
CA ASP A 15 -0.40 12.39 -18.27
C ASP A 15 0.64 11.26 -18.38
N ARG A 16 1.34 11.00 -17.28
CA ARG A 16 2.45 10.03 -17.26
C ARG A 16 1.98 8.58 -17.42
N ILE A 17 0.73 8.29 -17.07
CA ILE A 17 0.16 6.94 -17.08
C ILE A 17 -0.51 6.68 -18.42
N GLU A 18 -1.42 7.56 -18.83
CA GLU A 18 -2.17 7.41 -20.09
C GLU A 18 -1.37 7.85 -21.32
N LYS A 19 -0.26 8.57 -21.11
CA LYS A 19 0.60 9.10 -22.17
C LYS A 19 -0.16 9.98 -23.18
N LYS A 20 -1.28 10.57 -22.76
CA LYS A 20 -2.12 11.51 -23.53
C LYS A 20 -2.25 12.82 -22.77
N ASP A 21 -2.58 13.90 -23.47
CA ASP A 21 -2.87 15.17 -22.83
C ASP A 21 -4.20 15.09 -22.08
N MET A 22 -4.21 15.61 -20.85
CA MET A 22 -5.40 15.71 -20.01
C MET A 22 -5.54 17.14 -19.47
N GLN A 23 -6.78 17.61 -19.42
CA GLN A 23 -7.12 18.85 -18.71
C GLN A 23 -6.97 18.61 -17.20
N THR A 24 -5.96 19.23 -16.60
CA THR A 24 -5.55 18.99 -15.21
C THR A 24 -5.79 20.23 -14.37
N LEU A 25 -6.58 20.10 -13.31
CA LEU A 25 -6.71 21.12 -12.28
C LEU A 25 -5.47 21.08 -11.37
N ARG A 26 -4.77 22.23 -11.31
CA ARG A 26 -3.47 22.38 -10.63
C ARG A 26 -3.56 23.17 -9.33
N ARG A 27 -4.49 24.12 -9.23
CA ARG A 27 -4.72 24.95 -8.04
C ARG A 27 -6.09 25.60 -8.14
N TYR A 28 -6.77 25.73 -7.01
CA TYR A 28 -7.90 26.61 -6.82
C TYR A 28 -7.45 27.81 -5.98
N LYS A 29 -7.78 29.03 -6.41
CA LYS A 29 -7.38 30.31 -5.79
C LYS A 29 -8.57 31.10 -5.24
N GLY A 30 -9.78 30.59 -5.40
CA GLY A 30 -10.98 31.23 -4.91
C GLY A 30 -11.13 31.04 -3.39
N HIS A 31 -12.16 31.67 -2.85
CA HIS A 31 -12.52 31.62 -1.43
C HIS A 31 -13.98 31.20 -1.21
N ASP A 32 -14.61 30.63 -2.25
CA ASP A 32 -15.99 30.16 -2.16
C ASP A 32 -16.11 28.99 -1.18
N SER A 33 -17.18 29.01 -0.39
CA SER A 33 -17.52 27.91 0.52
C SER A 33 -18.02 26.67 -0.22
N THR A 34 -18.48 26.81 -1.46
CA THR A 34 -18.87 25.70 -2.33
C THR A 34 -18.11 25.78 -3.64
N VAL A 35 -17.26 24.78 -3.89
CA VAL A 35 -16.44 24.71 -5.09
C VAL A 35 -17.00 23.66 -6.04
N VAL A 36 -17.45 24.12 -7.20
CA VAL A 36 -17.86 23.24 -8.30
C VAL A 36 -16.72 23.20 -9.31
N ILE A 37 -16.02 22.07 -9.40
CA ILE A 37 -14.91 21.93 -10.34
C ILE A 37 -15.47 22.00 -11.77
N PRO A 38 -14.86 22.78 -12.69
CA PRO A 38 -15.38 22.95 -14.04
C PRO A 38 -15.47 21.64 -14.83
N ASP A 39 -16.55 21.49 -15.60
CA ASP A 39 -16.69 20.40 -16.57
C ASP A 39 -15.53 20.39 -17.57
N GLY A 40 -15.09 19.20 -17.95
CA GLY A 40 -13.97 18.99 -18.85
C GLY A 40 -12.62 18.88 -18.14
N VAL A 41 -12.53 19.15 -16.83
CA VAL A 41 -11.39 18.72 -16.02
C VAL A 41 -11.37 17.19 -15.97
N GLU A 42 -10.27 16.58 -16.37
CA GLU A 42 -10.08 15.12 -16.41
C GLU A 42 -9.23 14.61 -15.24
N LYS A 43 -8.37 15.48 -14.68
CA LYS A 43 -7.48 15.14 -13.57
C LYS A 43 -7.45 16.25 -12.51
N ILE A 44 -7.49 15.88 -11.24
CA ILE A 44 -7.23 16.77 -10.10
C ILE A 44 -5.86 16.41 -9.54
N ASP A 45 -4.94 17.37 -9.48
CA ASP A 45 -3.60 17.11 -8.96
C ASP A 45 -3.51 17.19 -7.43
N SER A 46 -2.37 16.83 -6.86
CA SER A 46 -2.12 16.96 -5.42
C SER A 46 -2.16 18.42 -4.98
N TYR A 47 -2.63 18.67 -3.75
CA TYR A 47 -2.60 20.00 -3.12
C TYR A 47 -3.33 21.12 -3.89
N VAL A 48 -4.40 20.76 -4.60
CA VAL A 48 -5.14 21.72 -5.44
C VAL A 48 -5.85 22.78 -4.60
N PHE A 49 -6.46 22.39 -3.49
CA PHE A 49 -7.28 23.27 -2.66
C PHE A 49 -6.48 23.86 -1.49
N ALA A 50 -5.63 23.05 -0.86
CA ALA A 50 -4.81 23.42 0.27
C ALA A 50 -3.59 22.52 0.41
N ASP A 51 -2.62 22.97 1.20
CA ASP A 51 -1.47 22.19 1.66
C ASP A 51 -1.13 22.53 3.12
N ASP A 52 -0.03 22.00 3.62
CA ASP A 52 0.45 22.21 4.99
C ASP A 52 0.96 23.64 5.25
N ILE A 53 1.28 24.40 4.20
CA ILE A 53 1.75 25.79 4.27
C ILE A 53 0.58 26.76 4.20
N GLU A 54 -0.40 26.48 3.33
CA GLU A 54 -1.62 27.25 3.11
C GLU A 54 -2.87 26.37 3.32
N PRO A 55 -3.22 26.04 4.58
CA PRO A 55 -4.41 25.25 4.86
C PRO A 55 -5.68 26.04 4.51
N ASP A 56 -6.67 25.37 3.94
CA ASP A 56 -7.96 26.00 3.63
C ASP A 56 -8.92 25.85 4.82
N SER A 57 -9.58 26.95 5.18
CA SER A 57 -10.62 26.97 6.21
C SER A 57 -11.91 27.61 5.69
N THR A 58 -12.10 27.63 4.37
CA THR A 58 -13.25 28.29 3.72
C THR A 58 -14.15 27.32 2.98
N ILE A 59 -13.59 26.34 2.30
CA ILE A 59 -14.30 25.40 1.44
C ILE A 59 -15.04 24.40 2.31
N GLU A 60 -16.37 24.47 2.31
CA GLU A 60 -17.24 23.54 3.03
C GLU A 60 -17.72 22.39 2.15
N LYS A 61 -17.81 22.60 0.83
CA LYS A 61 -18.32 21.61 -0.13
C LYS A 61 -17.52 21.60 -1.43
N ILE A 62 -17.18 20.41 -1.91
CA ILE A 62 -16.58 20.22 -3.23
C ILE A 62 -17.47 19.30 -4.08
N VAL A 63 -17.74 19.71 -5.32
CA VAL A 63 -18.45 18.90 -6.31
C VAL A 63 -17.47 18.54 -7.44
N VAL A 64 -17.20 17.24 -7.58
CA VAL A 64 -16.30 16.69 -8.60
C VAL A 64 -17.12 16.27 -9.83
N PRO A 65 -16.88 16.83 -11.02
CA PRO A 65 -17.71 16.56 -12.20
C PRO A 65 -17.42 15.19 -12.78
N SER A 66 -18.37 14.70 -13.58
CA SER A 66 -18.32 13.40 -14.23
C SER A 66 -17.22 13.26 -15.28
N SER A 67 -16.51 14.34 -15.65
CA SER A 67 -15.34 14.30 -16.54
C SER A 67 -14.06 13.87 -15.83
N VAL A 68 -13.99 14.00 -14.50
CA VAL A 68 -12.78 13.62 -13.75
C VAL A 68 -12.61 12.10 -13.81
N ARG A 69 -11.43 11.67 -14.21
CA ARG A 69 -11.03 10.26 -14.28
C ARG A 69 -9.96 9.91 -13.26
N ARG A 70 -9.18 10.91 -12.80
CA ARG A 70 -8.11 10.70 -11.83
C ARG A 70 -8.04 11.81 -10.80
N ILE A 71 -7.78 11.40 -9.57
CA ILE A 71 -7.50 12.29 -8.44
C ILE A 71 -6.15 11.86 -7.88
N SER A 72 -5.16 12.74 -7.92
CA SER A 72 -3.85 12.47 -7.34
C SER A 72 -3.95 12.33 -5.81
N PRO A 73 -3.06 11.56 -5.16
CA PRO A 73 -2.97 11.54 -3.70
C PRO A 73 -2.85 12.97 -3.15
N LEU A 74 -3.44 13.23 -1.97
CA LEU A 74 -3.39 14.53 -1.29
C LEU A 74 -4.08 15.69 -2.03
N ALA A 75 -4.96 15.42 -3.00
CA ALA A 75 -5.72 16.47 -3.69
C ALA A 75 -6.54 17.36 -2.75
N PHE A 76 -7.08 16.77 -1.67
CA PHE A 76 -7.92 17.44 -0.66
C PHE A 76 -7.21 17.60 0.69
N HIS A 77 -5.88 17.60 0.71
CA HIS A 77 -5.11 17.72 1.95
C HIS A 77 -5.38 19.07 2.63
N TYR A 78 -5.48 19.11 3.97
CA TYR A 78 -5.65 20.34 4.76
C TYR A 78 -6.87 21.21 4.38
N CYS A 79 -7.94 20.59 3.85
CA CYS A 79 -9.23 21.25 3.66
C CYS A 79 -10.02 21.24 4.99
N ASN A 80 -9.64 22.11 5.91
CA ASN A 80 -10.08 22.06 7.32
C ASN A 80 -11.58 22.31 7.50
N ALA A 81 -12.20 23.11 6.64
CA ALA A 81 -13.63 23.42 6.68
C ALA A 81 -14.49 22.45 5.86
N LEU A 82 -13.89 21.54 5.09
CA LEU A 82 -14.61 20.66 4.16
C LEU A 82 -15.54 19.73 4.94
N LYS A 83 -16.85 19.88 4.74
CA LYS A 83 -17.90 19.07 5.38
C LYS A 83 -18.40 17.95 4.47
N GLU A 84 -18.45 18.21 3.16
CA GLU A 84 -19.02 17.31 2.17
C GLU A 84 -18.21 17.32 0.87
N ILE A 85 -18.04 16.15 0.27
CA ILE A 85 -17.50 16.01 -1.08
C ILE A 85 -18.34 15.04 -1.90
N GLN A 86 -18.69 15.47 -3.11
CA GLN A 86 -19.49 14.69 -4.05
C GLN A 86 -18.61 14.19 -5.19
N PHE A 87 -18.51 12.86 -5.33
CA PHE A 87 -17.83 12.20 -6.42
C PHE A 87 -18.81 11.72 -7.49
N PRO A 88 -18.39 11.61 -8.76
CA PRO A 88 -19.23 11.02 -9.79
C PRO A 88 -19.40 9.52 -9.54
N MET A 89 -20.62 9.01 -9.76
CA MET A 89 -21.00 7.62 -9.45
C MET A 89 -20.14 6.57 -10.15
N GLU A 90 -19.69 6.86 -11.38
CA GLU A 90 -18.98 5.93 -12.26
C GLU A 90 -17.45 6.08 -12.24
N MET A 91 -16.88 6.69 -11.19
CA MET A 91 -15.42 6.86 -11.09
C MET A 91 -14.72 5.52 -10.82
N SER A 92 -13.92 5.04 -11.78
CA SER A 92 -13.25 3.73 -11.72
C SER A 92 -11.82 3.76 -11.18
N ASP A 93 -11.07 4.85 -11.37
CA ASP A 93 -9.71 5.02 -10.82
C ASP A 93 -9.77 5.89 -9.55
N PHE A 94 -10.41 5.32 -8.51
CA PHE A 94 -10.62 5.97 -7.22
C PHE A 94 -9.63 5.43 -6.19
N GLU A 95 -8.68 6.26 -5.79
CA GLU A 95 -7.84 6.08 -4.60
C GLU A 95 -7.67 7.44 -3.91
N VAL A 96 -8.77 7.96 -3.37
CA VAL A 96 -8.75 9.27 -2.73
C VAL A 96 -8.18 9.16 -1.32
N HIS A 97 -7.31 10.12 -1.01
CA HIS A 97 -6.73 10.33 0.31
C HIS A 97 -7.38 11.56 0.92
N PHE A 98 -7.95 11.40 2.11
CA PHE A 98 -8.40 12.49 2.95
C PHE A 98 -7.50 12.54 4.16
N GLU A 99 -6.65 13.56 4.20
CA GLU A 99 -5.75 13.80 5.31
C GLU A 99 -6.00 15.23 5.79
N GLN A 100 -6.08 15.41 7.11
CA GLN A 100 -6.32 16.72 7.72
C GLN A 100 -7.58 17.40 7.19
N CYS A 101 -8.71 16.67 7.22
CA CYS A 101 -10.03 17.19 6.91
C CYS A 101 -10.95 17.04 8.13
N PRO A 102 -10.67 17.71 9.26
CA PRO A 102 -11.33 17.48 10.55
C PRO A 102 -12.83 17.77 10.54
N SER A 103 -13.33 18.61 9.61
CA SER A 103 -14.74 18.96 9.49
C SER A 103 -15.56 18.00 8.62
N LEU A 104 -14.94 17.03 7.94
CA LEU A 104 -15.62 16.16 6.99
C LEU A 104 -16.63 15.30 7.74
N GLN A 105 -17.92 15.41 7.41
CA GLN A 105 -19.01 14.76 8.15
C GLN A 105 -19.47 13.46 7.51
N GLU A 106 -19.51 13.44 6.18
CA GLU A 106 -19.96 12.31 5.38
C GLU A 106 -18.98 12.06 4.24
N LEU A 107 -18.68 10.79 3.98
CA LEU A 107 -17.81 10.39 2.89
C LEU A 107 -18.46 9.26 2.08
N TRP A 108 -18.63 9.49 0.79
CA TRP A 108 -19.17 8.52 -0.15
C TRP A 108 -18.05 7.98 -1.05
N ILE A 109 -17.73 6.71 -0.89
CA ILE A 109 -16.77 6.00 -1.75
C ILE A 109 -17.55 5.25 -2.84
N PRO A 110 -17.36 5.57 -4.13
CA PRO A 110 -18.15 5.03 -5.23
C PRO A 110 -18.15 3.50 -5.36
N GLU A 111 -19.19 2.93 -5.99
CA GLU A 111 -19.34 1.49 -6.22
C GLU A 111 -18.18 0.86 -7.01
N HIS A 112 -17.61 1.62 -7.95
CA HIS A 112 -16.50 1.16 -8.79
C HIS A 112 -15.12 1.47 -8.21
N ALA A 113 -15.05 2.09 -7.03
CA ALA A 113 -13.78 2.28 -6.35
C ALA A 113 -13.16 0.91 -6.04
N GLU A 114 -11.88 0.74 -6.39
CA GLU A 114 -11.13 -0.47 -6.05
C GLU A 114 -10.23 -0.27 -4.83
N ARG A 115 -10.01 0.99 -4.42
CA ARG A 115 -9.06 1.34 -3.37
C ARG A 115 -9.62 2.45 -2.48
N ILE A 116 -9.37 2.32 -1.18
CA ILE A 116 -9.55 3.41 -0.22
C ILE A 116 -8.14 3.86 0.17
N GLY A 117 -7.85 5.13 -0.06
CA GLY A 117 -6.60 5.75 0.37
C GLY A 117 -6.59 6.01 1.87
N ASN A 118 -5.67 6.85 2.33
CA ASN A 118 -5.60 7.23 3.74
C ASN A 118 -6.78 8.13 4.13
N LEU A 119 -7.38 7.88 5.30
CA LEU A 119 -8.51 8.62 5.85
C LEU A 119 -8.14 9.23 7.21
N ARG A 120 -7.12 10.09 7.27
CA ARG A 120 -6.50 10.57 8.51
C ARG A 120 -7.10 11.90 8.97
N SER A 121 -7.25 12.08 10.28
CA SER A 121 -7.75 13.31 10.92
C SER A 121 -9.13 13.73 10.36
N LEU A 122 -10.12 12.84 10.48
CA LEU A 122 -11.51 13.06 10.08
C LEU A 122 -12.41 13.14 11.32
N ASP A 123 -12.10 14.06 12.22
CA ASP A 123 -12.62 14.08 13.60
C ASP A 123 -14.14 14.22 13.68
N SER A 124 -14.74 14.93 12.72
CA SER A 124 -16.19 15.14 12.59
C SER A 124 -16.92 14.10 11.75
N LEU A 125 -16.22 13.08 11.23
CA LEU A 125 -16.84 12.09 10.35
C LEU A 125 -17.91 11.32 11.15
N LYS A 126 -19.16 11.41 10.71
CA LYS A 126 -20.34 10.75 11.30
C LYS A 126 -20.73 9.51 10.53
N GLU A 127 -20.63 9.56 9.21
CA GLU A 127 -20.95 8.42 8.34
C GLU A 127 -19.92 8.27 7.21
N ILE A 128 -19.72 7.03 6.79
CA ILE A 128 -18.97 6.67 5.59
C ILE A 128 -19.82 5.65 4.85
N HIS A 129 -19.85 5.75 3.53
CA HIS A 129 -20.49 4.79 2.63
C HIS A 129 -19.41 4.22 1.71
N VAL A 130 -19.41 2.89 1.56
CA VAL A 130 -18.37 2.21 0.82
C VAL A 130 -18.98 1.29 -0.22
N GLY A 131 -18.63 1.53 -1.49
CA GLY A 131 -18.98 0.66 -2.62
C GLY A 131 -18.46 -0.77 -2.46
N LYS A 132 -18.98 -1.71 -3.25
CA LYS A 132 -18.72 -3.16 -3.06
C LYS A 132 -17.40 -3.69 -3.65
N ASN A 133 -16.71 -2.92 -4.50
CA ASN A 133 -15.56 -3.41 -5.26
C ASN A 133 -14.18 -3.12 -4.62
N ILE A 134 -14.14 -2.77 -3.33
CA ILE A 134 -12.88 -2.44 -2.67
C ILE A 134 -11.97 -3.67 -2.60
N LYS A 135 -10.81 -3.57 -3.24
CA LYS A 135 -9.73 -4.57 -3.27
C LYS A 135 -8.57 -4.21 -2.35
N ARG A 136 -8.48 -2.97 -1.87
CA ARG A 136 -7.42 -2.50 -0.96
C ARG A 136 -7.89 -1.34 -0.11
N ILE A 137 -7.48 -1.34 1.15
CA ILE A 137 -7.67 -0.22 2.07
C ILE A 137 -6.30 0.12 2.64
N ASN A 138 -5.89 1.39 2.53
CA ASN A 138 -4.61 1.84 3.05
C ASN A 138 -4.75 2.36 4.48
N PHE A 139 -4.22 1.61 5.45
CA PHE A 139 -4.13 2.03 6.85
C PHE A 139 -2.72 2.51 7.19
N THR A 140 -2.23 3.53 6.49
CA THR A 140 -0.97 4.15 6.87
C THR A 140 -1.17 5.12 8.03
N SER A 141 -0.59 4.80 9.19
CA SER A 141 -0.45 5.71 10.32
C SER A 141 0.87 6.49 10.21
N PHE A 142 0.98 7.43 9.26
CA PHE A 142 2.10 8.38 9.24
C PHE A 142 1.66 9.68 9.90
N GLY A 143 2.31 10.11 10.99
CA GLY A 143 2.06 11.37 11.72
C GLY A 143 1.40 11.20 13.11
N GLU A 144 1.06 12.32 13.77
CA GLU A 144 0.50 12.50 15.14
C GLU A 144 -0.84 11.80 15.51
N GLU A 145 -1.30 10.76 14.80
CA GLU A 145 -2.57 10.10 15.15
C GLU A 145 -2.34 9.21 16.38
N THR A 146 -3.15 9.37 17.44
CA THR A 146 -3.04 8.49 18.61
C THR A 146 -3.56 7.09 18.29
N PRO A 147 -3.06 6.04 18.96
CA PRO A 147 -3.57 4.68 18.75
C PRO A 147 -5.10 4.55 18.93
N GLU A 148 -5.69 5.33 19.83
CA GLU A 148 -7.14 5.35 20.09
C GLU A 148 -7.93 5.92 18.91
N MET A 149 -7.43 7.01 18.30
CA MET A 149 -8.03 7.61 17.11
C MET A 149 -8.02 6.62 15.95
N PHE A 150 -6.88 5.98 15.73
CA PHE A 150 -6.72 4.94 14.70
C PHE A 150 -7.71 3.79 14.93
N ALA A 151 -7.80 3.28 16.16
CA ALA A 151 -8.70 2.18 16.51
C ALA A 151 -10.18 2.56 16.31
N LYS A 152 -10.58 3.78 16.71
CA LYS A 152 -11.93 4.31 16.51
C LYS A 152 -12.29 4.40 15.03
N ARG A 153 -11.39 4.92 14.20
CA ARG A 153 -11.57 5.03 12.74
C ARG A 153 -11.70 3.66 12.08
N LYS A 154 -10.78 2.74 12.38
CA LYS A 154 -10.81 1.37 11.84
C LYS A 154 -12.10 0.64 12.23
N ARG A 155 -12.55 0.78 13.48
CA ARG A 155 -13.83 0.21 13.94
C ARG A 155 -15.01 0.77 13.16
N LYS A 156 -15.11 2.09 13.01
CA LYS A 156 -16.21 2.72 12.27
C LYS A 156 -16.24 2.30 10.79
N LEU A 157 -15.08 2.22 10.14
CA LEU A 157 -14.96 1.69 8.78
C LEU A 157 -15.39 0.21 8.72
N THR A 158 -15.00 -0.60 9.70
CA THR A 158 -15.42 -2.01 9.82
C THR A 158 -16.94 -2.14 9.91
N GLU A 159 -17.56 -1.40 10.83
CA GLU A 159 -19.02 -1.39 11.01
C GLU A 159 -19.74 -0.96 9.73
N THR A 160 -19.18 0.00 9.00
CA THR A 160 -19.72 0.46 7.71
C THR A 160 -19.64 -0.61 6.64
N LEU A 161 -18.47 -1.24 6.46
CA LEU A 161 -18.27 -2.28 5.45
C LEU A 161 -19.27 -3.43 5.67
N LEU A 162 -19.50 -3.81 6.92
CA LEU A 162 -20.44 -4.87 7.29
C LEU A 162 -21.92 -4.55 7.04
N LYS A 163 -22.28 -3.28 6.72
CA LYS A 163 -23.63 -2.94 6.24
C LYS A 163 -23.89 -3.47 4.83
N SER A 164 -22.84 -3.75 4.05
CA SER A 164 -22.93 -4.29 2.70
C SER A 164 -22.73 -5.81 2.73
N ASP A 165 -23.50 -6.52 1.90
CA ASP A 165 -23.38 -7.95 1.70
C ASP A 165 -22.11 -8.34 0.92
N ALA A 166 -21.27 -7.39 0.50
CA ALA A 166 -20.01 -7.66 -0.18
C ALA A 166 -18.86 -7.97 0.81
N TYR A 167 -19.00 -7.57 2.07
CA TYR A 167 -17.95 -7.68 3.09
C TYR A 167 -18.36 -8.60 4.23
N GLU A 168 -17.36 -9.20 4.87
CA GLU A 168 -17.57 -10.04 6.06
C GLU A 168 -16.28 -10.09 6.89
N ILE A 169 -16.42 -10.49 8.17
CA ILE A 169 -15.28 -10.87 8.99
C ILE A 169 -15.22 -12.39 9.05
N VAL A 170 -14.09 -12.96 8.63
CA VAL A 170 -13.81 -14.40 8.70
C VAL A 170 -12.43 -14.58 9.34
N ASP A 171 -12.33 -15.43 10.37
CA ASP A 171 -11.09 -15.76 11.09
C ASP A 171 -10.25 -14.54 11.53
N GLY A 172 -10.91 -13.45 11.94
CA GLY A 172 -10.24 -12.23 12.39
C GLY A 172 -9.73 -11.34 11.25
N PHE A 173 -10.22 -11.53 10.02
CA PHE A 173 -9.92 -10.69 8.86
C PHE A 173 -11.17 -10.10 8.25
N MET A 174 -11.10 -8.82 7.88
CA MET A 174 -12.08 -8.22 6.99
C MET A 174 -11.84 -8.70 5.56
N MET A 175 -12.86 -9.30 4.96
CA MET A 175 -12.86 -9.90 3.63
C MET A 175 -13.76 -9.12 2.68
N ASN A 176 -13.33 -8.98 1.42
CA ASN A 176 -14.24 -8.72 0.31
C ASN A 176 -14.59 -10.06 -0.35
N LYS A 177 -15.87 -10.44 -0.32
CA LYS A 177 -16.37 -11.72 -0.86
C LYS A 177 -16.33 -11.77 -2.39
N ILE A 178 -16.64 -10.65 -3.04
CA ILE A 178 -16.66 -10.54 -4.50
C ILE A 178 -15.26 -10.81 -5.06
N HIS A 179 -14.23 -10.25 -4.43
CA HIS A 179 -12.85 -10.40 -4.87
C HIS A 179 -12.08 -11.52 -4.15
N ARG A 180 -12.69 -12.16 -3.15
CA ARG A 180 -12.05 -13.16 -2.27
C ARG A 180 -10.73 -12.65 -1.70
N SER A 181 -10.70 -11.38 -1.30
CA SER A 181 -9.48 -10.70 -0.87
C SER A 181 -9.53 -10.34 0.61
N VAL A 182 -8.43 -10.60 1.31
CA VAL A 182 -8.20 -10.12 2.67
C VAL A 182 -7.85 -8.65 2.60
N LEU A 183 -8.65 -7.78 3.23
CA LEU A 183 -8.43 -6.33 3.19
C LEU A 183 -7.55 -5.85 4.34
N TYR A 184 -7.85 -6.29 5.56
CA TYR A 184 -7.06 -6.00 6.75
C TYR A 184 -7.40 -6.97 7.88
N ARG A 185 -6.46 -7.09 8.82
CA ARG A 185 -6.65 -7.82 10.07
C ARG A 185 -7.66 -7.08 10.97
N SER A 186 -8.81 -7.66 11.26
CA SER A 186 -9.82 -7.07 12.16
C SER A 186 -9.58 -7.46 13.62
N ASP A 187 -9.13 -8.70 13.88
CA ASP A 187 -8.72 -9.14 15.21
C ASP A 187 -7.21 -8.95 15.40
N CYS A 188 -6.84 -7.99 16.24
CA CYS A 188 -5.46 -7.67 16.54
C CYS A 188 -4.94 -8.24 17.87
N THR A 189 -5.62 -9.24 18.45
CA THR A 189 -5.24 -9.83 19.76
C THR A 189 -4.37 -11.08 19.66
N GLN A 190 -4.24 -11.66 18.46
CA GLN A 190 -3.55 -12.94 18.24
C GLN A 190 -2.12 -12.78 17.69
N ALA A 191 -1.12 -13.39 18.30
CA ALA A 191 0.24 -13.45 17.72
C ALA A 191 0.35 -14.46 16.55
N SER A 192 -0.63 -15.33 16.36
CA SER A 192 -0.64 -16.35 15.32
C SER A 192 -2.00 -16.38 14.63
N MET A 193 -2.01 -16.28 13.31
CA MET A 193 -3.25 -16.25 12.53
C MET A 193 -3.18 -17.11 11.28
N ARG A 194 -4.33 -17.61 10.85
CA ARG A 194 -4.53 -18.29 9.57
C ARG A 194 -5.34 -17.38 8.66
N ILE A 195 -4.86 -17.15 7.45
CA ILE A 195 -5.64 -16.47 6.41
C ILE A 195 -6.85 -17.33 6.04
N PRO A 196 -8.07 -16.78 5.90
CA PRO A 196 -9.27 -17.55 5.62
C PRO A 196 -9.14 -18.47 4.40
N ASP A 197 -9.59 -19.71 4.54
CA ASP A 197 -9.64 -20.65 3.42
C ASP A 197 -10.53 -20.10 2.31
N GLY A 198 -10.09 -20.25 1.06
CA GLY A 198 -10.79 -19.69 -0.09
C GLY A 198 -10.43 -18.24 -0.40
N ALA A 199 -9.68 -17.52 0.45
CA ALA A 199 -9.05 -16.27 0.04
C ALA A 199 -8.13 -16.51 -1.17
N ARG A 200 -8.14 -15.60 -2.15
CA ARG A 200 -7.27 -15.60 -3.33
C ARG A 200 -6.13 -14.59 -3.23
N THR A 201 -6.36 -13.47 -2.56
CA THR A 201 -5.40 -12.36 -2.50
C THR A 201 -5.28 -11.81 -1.08
N ILE A 202 -4.04 -11.60 -0.61
CA ILE A 202 -3.74 -10.80 0.58
C ILE A 202 -3.42 -9.39 0.10
N SER A 203 -4.24 -8.42 0.48
CA SER A 203 -4.07 -7.02 0.04
C SER A 203 -2.82 -6.36 0.64
N GLY A 204 -2.39 -5.26 0.05
CA GLY A 204 -1.24 -4.51 0.57
C GLY A 204 -1.60 -3.78 1.86
N GLY A 205 -0.77 -3.90 2.89
CA GLY A 205 -0.98 -3.30 4.21
C GLY A 205 -1.87 -4.11 5.17
N VAL A 206 -2.21 -5.37 4.87
CA VAL A 206 -3.10 -6.19 5.72
C VAL A 206 -2.59 -6.32 7.16
N PHE A 207 -1.27 -6.43 7.32
CA PHE A 207 -0.57 -6.54 8.61
C PHE A 207 0.34 -5.33 8.88
N TYR A 208 0.00 -4.13 8.43
CA TYR A 208 0.85 -2.95 8.68
C TYR A 208 1.03 -2.67 10.19
N GLU A 209 2.24 -2.78 10.75
CA GLU A 209 2.49 -2.67 12.22
C GLU A 209 3.40 -1.52 12.68
N LEU A 210 3.17 -0.27 12.23
CA LEU A 210 4.01 0.85 12.66
C LEU A 210 3.61 1.51 13.99
N VAL A 211 2.32 1.59 14.32
CA VAL A 211 1.83 2.18 15.58
C VAL A 211 0.54 1.46 15.95
N TRP A 212 0.60 0.62 16.99
CA TRP A 212 -0.58 -0.02 17.52
C TRP A 212 -0.76 0.32 19.01
N PRO A 213 -2.00 0.40 19.49
CA PRO A 213 -2.23 0.57 20.92
C PRO A 213 -1.66 -0.62 21.70
N GLU A 214 -1.33 -0.41 22.98
CA GLU A 214 -0.62 -1.40 23.82
C GLU A 214 -1.29 -2.78 23.90
N ASN A 215 -2.59 -2.86 23.59
CA ASN A 215 -3.37 -4.10 23.60
C ASN A 215 -3.36 -4.88 22.26
N TYR A 216 -2.63 -4.41 21.23
CA TYR A 216 -2.48 -5.13 19.97
C TYR A 216 -1.30 -6.07 20.04
N GLU A 217 -1.55 -7.35 19.79
CA GLU A 217 -0.48 -8.35 19.72
C GLU A 217 0.14 -8.34 18.32
N ARG A 218 1.44 -8.04 18.28
CA ARG A 218 2.25 -8.08 17.05
C ARG A 218 2.25 -9.48 16.45
N ILE A 219 2.06 -9.57 15.15
CA ILE A 219 1.99 -10.86 14.47
C ILE A 219 3.36 -11.55 14.47
N ARG A 220 3.40 -12.81 14.90
CA ARG A 220 4.59 -13.67 14.93
C ARG A 220 4.50 -14.80 13.92
N LYS A 221 3.31 -15.36 13.70
CA LYS A 221 3.11 -16.49 12.79
C LYS A 221 1.90 -16.28 11.90
N VAL A 222 2.06 -16.57 10.61
CA VAL A 222 0.95 -16.56 9.66
C VAL A 222 0.93 -17.83 8.83
N VAL A 223 -0.23 -18.47 8.78
CA VAL A 223 -0.50 -19.59 7.87
C VAL A 223 -1.34 -19.09 6.70
N ILE A 224 -0.86 -19.34 5.49
CA ILE A 224 -1.47 -18.91 4.23
C ILE A 224 -1.93 -20.18 3.49
N PRO A 225 -3.24 -20.35 3.26
CA PRO A 225 -3.75 -21.53 2.58
C PRO A 225 -3.40 -21.53 1.09
N SER A 226 -3.35 -22.71 0.49
CA SER A 226 -3.01 -22.90 -0.93
C SER A 226 -3.98 -22.21 -1.91
N SER A 227 -5.17 -21.80 -1.44
CA SER A 227 -6.12 -21.00 -2.23
C SER A 227 -5.59 -19.60 -2.55
N VAL A 228 -4.71 -19.05 -1.72
CA VAL A 228 -4.09 -17.74 -1.94
C VAL A 228 -3.08 -17.85 -3.08
N LYS A 229 -3.24 -16.99 -4.08
CA LYS A 229 -2.38 -16.93 -5.28
C LYS A 229 -1.52 -15.68 -5.34
N GLU A 230 -1.85 -14.67 -4.54
CA GLU A 230 -1.13 -13.40 -4.53
C GLU A 230 -1.05 -12.78 -3.14
N ILE A 231 0.16 -12.39 -2.74
CA ILE A 231 0.44 -11.44 -1.66
C ILE A 231 0.79 -10.12 -2.33
N ARG A 232 0.03 -9.06 -2.09
CA ARG A 232 0.28 -7.76 -2.72
C ARG A 232 1.42 -7.01 -2.02
N ASN A 233 1.87 -5.93 -2.66
CA ASN A 233 2.93 -5.05 -2.15
C ASN A 233 2.65 -4.61 -0.72
N LEU A 234 3.67 -4.58 0.13
CA LEU A 234 3.58 -4.11 1.53
C LEU A 234 2.58 -4.89 2.42
N ALA A 235 2.14 -6.10 2.06
CA ALA A 235 1.15 -6.86 2.84
C ALA A 235 1.54 -7.08 4.32
N PHE A 236 2.83 -7.27 4.59
CA PHE A 236 3.44 -7.49 5.91
C PHE A 236 4.41 -6.36 6.29
N HIS A 237 4.13 -5.13 5.86
CA HIS A 237 5.00 -3.99 6.17
C HIS A 237 5.14 -3.76 7.68
N CYS A 238 6.39 -3.64 8.15
CA CYS A 238 6.75 -3.42 9.54
C CYS A 238 6.27 -4.48 10.53
N CYS A 239 5.99 -5.71 10.09
CA CYS A 239 5.78 -6.83 11.02
C CYS A 239 7.12 -7.26 11.65
N GLU A 240 7.70 -6.44 12.51
CA GLU A 240 9.04 -6.63 13.09
C GLU A 240 9.13 -7.91 13.93
N SER A 241 8.01 -8.34 14.54
CA SER A 241 7.93 -9.55 15.35
C SER A 241 7.61 -10.82 14.57
N LEU A 242 7.42 -10.73 13.24
CA LEU A 242 7.10 -11.87 12.40
C LEU A 242 8.26 -12.86 12.40
N GLN A 243 7.97 -14.12 12.72
CA GLN A 243 8.93 -15.20 12.86
C GLN A 243 8.71 -16.30 11.83
N GLU A 244 7.46 -16.57 11.46
CA GLU A 244 7.13 -17.70 10.58
C GLU A 244 6.00 -17.32 9.63
N VAL A 245 6.18 -17.63 8.35
CA VAL A 245 5.13 -17.57 7.34
C VAL A 245 5.10 -18.92 6.64
N ARG A 246 3.99 -19.64 6.77
CA ARG A 246 3.78 -20.94 6.16
C ARG A 246 2.78 -20.82 5.02
N TYR A 247 3.16 -21.23 3.82
CA TYR A 247 2.27 -21.36 2.69
C TYR A 247 1.97 -22.83 2.42
N GLU A 248 0.71 -23.21 2.35
CA GLU A 248 0.30 -24.61 2.19
C GLU A 248 0.36 -25.10 0.73
N GLY A 249 0.56 -24.18 -0.22
CA GLY A 249 0.80 -24.52 -1.62
C GLY A 249 2.30 -24.66 -1.94
N ASN A 250 2.58 -24.92 -3.21
CA ASN A 250 3.96 -24.95 -3.70
C ASN A 250 4.44 -23.52 -4.00
N SER A 251 5.74 -23.27 -3.81
CA SER A 251 6.37 -21.96 -3.98
C SER A 251 6.07 -21.28 -5.33
N ALA A 252 5.96 -22.05 -6.42
CA ALA A 252 5.68 -21.54 -7.77
C ALA A 252 4.25 -20.99 -7.96
N GLU A 253 3.32 -21.32 -7.07
CA GLU A 253 1.90 -20.91 -7.15
C GLU A 253 1.63 -19.55 -6.53
N LEU A 254 2.55 -19.06 -5.69
CA LEU A 254 2.37 -17.85 -4.91
C LEU A 254 3.12 -16.68 -5.53
N LYS A 255 2.37 -15.70 -6.03
CA LYS A 255 2.93 -14.41 -6.43
C LYS A 255 3.12 -13.55 -5.19
N CYS A 256 4.28 -12.91 -5.09
CA CYS A 256 4.59 -12.00 -4.00
C CYS A 256 4.91 -10.61 -4.58
N GLY A 257 4.24 -9.60 -4.05
CA GLY A 257 4.36 -8.22 -4.48
C GLY A 257 5.61 -7.54 -3.94
N GLU A 258 5.93 -6.41 -4.57
CA GLU A 258 7.09 -5.60 -4.24
C GLU A 258 7.07 -5.20 -2.76
N MET A 259 8.18 -5.44 -2.07
CA MET A 259 8.35 -5.15 -0.65
C MET A 259 7.25 -5.72 0.26
N ALA A 260 6.64 -6.87 -0.10
CA ALA A 260 5.59 -7.50 0.71
C ALA A 260 6.00 -7.71 2.18
N PHE A 261 7.27 -7.96 2.45
CA PHE A 261 7.85 -8.14 3.80
C PHE A 261 8.83 -7.01 4.17
N PHE A 262 8.49 -5.77 3.82
CA PHE A 262 9.28 -4.61 4.22
C PHE A 262 9.36 -4.51 5.75
N ALA A 263 10.56 -4.28 6.31
CA ALA A 263 10.81 -4.12 7.74
C ALA A 263 10.30 -5.29 8.63
N CYS A 264 10.32 -6.53 8.13
CA CYS A 264 10.09 -7.73 8.95
C CYS A 264 11.41 -8.23 9.58
N SER A 265 12.04 -7.41 10.41
CA SER A 265 13.43 -7.59 10.87
C SER A 265 13.72 -8.97 11.50
N VAL A 266 12.85 -9.49 12.37
CA VAL A 266 13.02 -10.83 12.98
C VAL A 266 12.90 -11.94 11.94
N PHE A 267 11.97 -11.81 10.99
CA PHE A 267 11.78 -12.79 9.93
C PHE A 267 13.05 -12.91 9.09
N HIS A 268 13.67 -11.78 8.75
CA HIS A 268 14.87 -11.72 7.92
C HIS A 268 16.17 -12.09 8.65
N ARG A 269 16.26 -11.84 9.97
CA ARG A 269 17.49 -12.06 10.78
C ARG A 269 18.07 -13.46 10.62
N ASP A 270 17.21 -14.47 10.59
CA ASP A 270 17.62 -15.87 10.58
C ASP A 270 17.62 -16.45 9.15
N GLY A 271 17.55 -15.59 8.12
CA GLY A 271 17.53 -15.99 6.72
C GLY A 271 16.28 -16.75 6.28
N ARG A 272 15.21 -16.70 7.07
CA ARG A 272 13.99 -17.50 6.90
C ARG A 272 13.28 -17.23 5.57
N GLU A 273 12.63 -18.28 5.09
CA GLU A 273 11.81 -18.25 3.88
C GLU A 273 10.33 -18.40 4.23
N ILE A 274 9.44 -18.07 3.28
CA ILE A 274 8.08 -18.59 3.36
C ILE A 274 8.19 -20.11 3.26
N ILE A 275 7.79 -20.81 4.31
CA ILE A 275 7.81 -22.27 4.34
C ILE A 275 6.68 -22.75 3.46
N CYS A 276 7.01 -23.17 2.24
CA CYS A 276 6.08 -23.73 1.28
C CYS A 276 6.01 -25.25 1.45
N LYS A 277 5.01 -25.88 0.83
CA LYS A 277 4.88 -27.35 0.86
C LYS A 277 6.09 -28.08 0.26
N ASP A 278 6.74 -27.46 -0.71
CA ASP A 278 7.91 -27.95 -1.43
C ASP A 278 9.25 -27.52 -0.80
N THR A 279 9.24 -26.86 0.37
CA THR A 279 10.45 -26.51 1.10
C THR A 279 11.08 -27.77 1.72
N PRO A 280 12.35 -28.12 1.41
CA PRO A 280 13.02 -29.29 1.97
C PRO A 280 13.14 -29.22 3.50
N GLU A 281 12.85 -30.32 4.21
CA GLU A 281 12.83 -30.40 5.67
C GLU A 281 14.18 -30.06 6.35
N THR A 282 15.29 -30.13 5.61
CA THR A 282 16.67 -30.02 6.12
C THR A 282 17.25 -28.61 6.17
N GLU A 283 16.60 -27.57 5.61
CA GLU A 283 17.12 -26.19 5.66
C GLU A 283 16.74 -25.41 6.94
N THR A 284 16.16 -26.09 7.93
CA THR A 284 15.80 -25.50 9.23
C THR A 284 17.00 -25.27 10.16
N ASN A 285 18.18 -25.79 9.82
CA ASN A 285 19.43 -25.59 10.57
C ASN A 285 20.58 -25.25 9.64
N ASN A 286 20.79 -23.96 9.33
CA ASN A 286 22.15 -23.48 9.11
C ASN A 286 22.23 -21.97 9.36
N SER A 287 22.95 -21.61 10.43
CA SER A 287 23.27 -20.25 10.84
C SER A 287 24.30 -19.56 9.91
N ARG A 288 24.43 -20.00 8.65
CA ARG A 288 25.37 -19.48 7.66
C ARG A 288 24.64 -19.29 6.33
N MET A 289 24.78 -18.11 5.71
CA MET A 289 24.25 -17.90 4.37
C MET A 289 24.89 -18.87 3.39
N THR A 290 24.06 -19.51 2.56
CA THR A 290 24.56 -20.37 1.50
C THR A 290 25.28 -19.53 0.44
N ASN A 291 26.33 -20.06 -0.19
CA ASN A 291 27.02 -19.40 -1.31
C ASN A 291 26.02 -18.98 -2.41
N PHE A 292 25.00 -19.81 -2.64
CA PHE A 292 23.92 -19.52 -3.58
C PHE A 292 23.12 -18.25 -3.21
N LYS A 293 22.85 -18.02 -1.92
CA LYS A 293 22.23 -16.76 -1.46
C LYS A 293 23.19 -15.59 -1.65
N ILE A 294 24.47 -15.74 -1.27
CA ILE A 294 25.50 -14.69 -1.42
C ILE A 294 25.60 -14.24 -2.88
N GLU A 295 25.72 -15.17 -3.82
CA GLU A 295 25.80 -14.87 -5.25
C GLU A 295 24.56 -14.11 -5.74
N ARG A 296 23.38 -14.47 -5.25
CA ARG A 296 22.12 -13.79 -5.56
C ARG A 296 22.11 -12.35 -5.05
N LEU A 297 22.55 -12.12 -3.80
CA LEU A 297 22.66 -10.77 -3.23
C LEU A 297 23.65 -9.89 -4.03
N VAL A 298 24.77 -10.47 -4.48
CA VAL A 298 25.75 -9.76 -5.32
C VAL A 298 25.16 -9.40 -6.69
N ILE A 299 24.37 -10.28 -7.31
CA ILE A 299 23.69 -9.99 -8.58
C ILE A 299 22.68 -8.85 -8.38
N ILE A 300 21.86 -8.92 -7.35
CA ILE A 300 20.86 -7.89 -7.02
C ILE A 300 21.55 -6.53 -6.79
N HIS A 301 22.61 -6.49 -5.97
CA HIS A 301 23.39 -5.27 -5.74
C HIS A 301 23.90 -4.64 -7.04
N LYS A 302 24.49 -5.45 -7.93
CA LYS A 302 25.01 -4.96 -9.22
C LYS A 302 23.91 -4.40 -10.12
N GLN A 303 22.73 -5.04 -10.16
CA GLN A 303 21.61 -4.56 -10.98
C GLN A 303 21.07 -3.21 -10.46
N ILE A 304 20.89 -3.07 -9.14
CA ILE A 304 20.41 -1.82 -8.55
C ILE A 304 21.43 -0.70 -8.73
N LYS A 305 22.71 -0.99 -8.47
CA LYS A 305 23.82 -0.01 -8.59
C LYS A 305 24.05 0.51 -10.01
N ALA A 306 23.61 -0.23 -11.03
CA ALA A 306 23.68 0.22 -12.42
C ALA A 306 22.74 1.41 -12.73
N GLY A 307 21.82 1.79 -11.81
CA GLY A 307 20.98 2.99 -11.95
C GLY A 307 19.79 2.85 -12.89
N GLY A 308 19.45 1.61 -13.28
CA GLY A 308 18.39 1.31 -14.25
C GLY A 308 16.98 1.10 -13.66
N TYR A 309 16.80 1.26 -12.34
CA TYR A 309 15.55 0.97 -11.63
C TYR A 309 14.97 -0.44 -11.95
N PRO A 310 15.71 -1.54 -11.71
CA PRO A 310 15.17 -2.88 -11.93
C PRO A 310 14.02 -3.18 -10.95
N ASN A 311 12.95 -3.84 -11.39
CA ASN A 311 11.91 -4.39 -10.53
C ASN A 311 12.22 -5.84 -10.09
N THR A 312 11.36 -6.45 -9.25
CA THR A 312 11.61 -7.82 -8.77
C THR A 312 11.66 -8.86 -9.90
N ASN A 313 10.90 -8.69 -10.99
CA ASN A 313 11.00 -9.58 -12.16
C ASN A 313 12.34 -9.41 -12.87
N ASP A 314 12.81 -8.18 -13.09
CA ASP A 314 14.11 -7.92 -13.73
C ASP A 314 15.26 -8.55 -12.92
N LEU A 315 15.18 -8.42 -11.60
CA LEU A 315 16.12 -9.02 -10.66
C LEU A 315 16.04 -10.55 -10.65
N LEU A 316 14.83 -11.12 -10.67
CA LEU A 316 14.62 -12.56 -10.79
C LEU A 316 15.24 -13.10 -12.08
N ASP A 317 14.97 -12.46 -13.21
CA ASP A 317 15.50 -12.85 -14.51
C ASP A 317 17.01 -12.70 -14.58
N ALA A 318 17.57 -11.66 -13.94
CA ALA A 318 19.00 -11.48 -13.82
C ALA A 318 19.67 -12.59 -12.99
N CYS A 319 18.99 -13.08 -11.94
CA CYS A 319 19.48 -14.17 -11.09
C CYS A 319 19.33 -15.52 -11.79
N LYS A 320 18.16 -15.82 -12.38
CA LYS A 320 17.92 -17.07 -13.12
C LYS A 320 18.92 -17.27 -14.25
N ARG A 321 19.21 -16.21 -15.02
CA ARG A 321 20.19 -16.27 -16.11
C ARG A 321 21.63 -16.54 -15.66
N ARG A 322 21.99 -16.12 -14.44
CA ARG A 322 23.38 -16.20 -13.94
C ARG A 322 23.63 -17.40 -13.04
N LEU A 323 22.60 -17.89 -12.36
CA LEU A 323 22.69 -18.97 -11.37
C LEU A 323 22.09 -20.30 -11.86
N ASP A 324 21.59 -20.34 -13.10
CA ASP A 324 20.95 -21.51 -13.73
C ASP A 324 19.93 -22.23 -12.82
N SER A 325 19.14 -21.44 -12.08
CA SER A 325 18.23 -21.96 -11.07
C SER A 325 16.79 -21.68 -11.42
N SER A 326 16.12 -22.71 -11.97
CA SER A 326 14.68 -22.68 -12.27
C SER A 326 13.80 -22.54 -11.03
N ARG A 327 14.36 -22.82 -9.83
CA ARG A 327 13.65 -22.80 -8.53
C ARG A 327 13.47 -21.40 -7.94
N LEU A 328 14.14 -20.37 -8.46
CA LEU A 328 13.99 -19.01 -7.94
C LEU A 328 12.58 -18.45 -8.19
N SER A 329 12.02 -17.83 -7.15
CA SER A 329 10.69 -17.21 -7.17
C SER A 329 10.79 -15.69 -6.94
N LEU A 330 9.73 -14.96 -7.28
CA LEU A 330 9.61 -13.54 -6.93
C LEU A 330 9.69 -13.33 -5.41
N ALA A 331 9.07 -14.22 -4.64
CA ALA A 331 9.12 -14.20 -3.18
C ALA A 331 10.55 -14.33 -2.63
N THR A 332 11.43 -15.07 -3.32
CA THR A 332 12.86 -15.17 -2.96
C THR A 332 13.57 -13.82 -3.14
N ILE A 333 13.42 -13.19 -4.30
CA ILE A 333 14.06 -11.91 -4.60
C ILE A 333 13.55 -10.78 -3.69
N SER A 334 12.23 -10.70 -3.45
CA SER A 334 11.67 -9.71 -2.53
C SER A 334 12.22 -9.85 -1.10
N ARG A 335 12.53 -11.08 -0.65
CA ARG A 335 13.17 -11.32 0.65
C ARG A 335 14.64 -10.96 0.65
N ASP A 336 15.38 -11.22 -0.42
CA ASP A 336 16.77 -10.80 -0.53
C ASP A 336 16.92 -9.29 -0.46
N LEU A 337 16.05 -8.56 -1.16
CA LEU A 337 15.98 -7.10 -1.09
C LEU A 337 15.71 -6.62 0.34
N ALA A 338 14.76 -7.27 1.02
CA ALA A 338 14.47 -6.95 2.42
C ALA A 338 15.63 -7.29 3.35
N PHE A 339 16.32 -8.42 3.15
CA PHE A 339 17.52 -8.80 3.89
C PHE A 339 18.66 -7.80 3.68
N MET A 340 18.92 -7.39 2.44
CA MET A 340 19.91 -6.36 2.14
C MET A 340 19.58 -5.06 2.86
N ARG A 341 18.32 -4.61 2.82
CA ARG A 341 17.88 -3.40 3.51
C ARG A 341 18.01 -3.53 5.03
N ASP A 342 17.41 -4.57 5.61
CA ASP A 342 17.20 -4.66 7.06
C ASP A 342 18.43 -5.17 7.80
N ARG A 343 19.24 -6.05 7.18
CA ARG A 343 20.41 -6.68 7.83
C ARG A 343 21.74 -6.09 7.39
N LEU A 344 21.87 -5.74 6.11
CA LEU A 344 23.09 -5.15 5.56
C LEU A 344 23.05 -3.62 5.53
N SER A 345 21.95 -3.04 6.04
CA SER A 345 21.71 -1.59 6.04
C SER A 345 21.85 -0.98 4.64
N ALA A 346 21.48 -1.75 3.62
CA ALA A 346 21.54 -1.28 2.25
C ALA A 346 20.43 -0.24 2.03
N PRO A 347 20.75 0.97 1.55
CA PRO A 347 19.80 2.07 1.42
C PRO A 347 18.92 1.90 0.17
N ILE A 348 18.23 0.75 0.07
CA ILE A 348 17.41 0.35 -1.07
C ILE A 348 16.00 0.88 -0.89
N GLU A 349 15.52 1.62 -1.88
CA GLU A 349 14.14 2.06 -2.01
C GLU A 349 13.53 1.63 -3.34
N TYR A 350 12.20 1.69 -3.43
CA TYR A 350 11.45 1.44 -4.67
C TYR A 350 10.80 2.73 -5.16
N ASP A 351 11.17 3.18 -6.35
CA ASP A 351 10.53 4.30 -7.02
C ASP A 351 9.25 3.78 -7.70
N PHE A 352 8.08 4.14 -7.17
CA PHE A 352 6.79 3.71 -7.72
C PHE A 352 6.46 4.33 -9.09
N PHE A 353 7.07 5.47 -9.44
CA PHE A 353 6.86 6.10 -10.75
C PHE A 353 7.71 5.45 -11.83
N ARG A 354 8.97 5.11 -11.49
CA ARG A 354 9.89 4.39 -12.38
C ARG A 354 9.71 2.87 -12.31
N LYS A 355 8.93 2.41 -11.34
CA LYS A 355 8.59 1.00 -11.08
C LYS A 355 9.83 0.15 -10.85
N GLY A 356 10.75 0.59 -10.00
CA GLY A 356 11.97 -0.17 -9.74
C GLY A 356 12.83 0.30 -8.59
N TYR A 357 13.79 -0.53 -8.22
CA TYR A 357 14.66 -0.36 -7.07
C TYR A 357 15.85 0.54 -7.35
N TYR A 358 16.24 1.36 -6.38
CA TYR A 358 17.41 2.22 -6.44
C TYR A 358 18.09 2.34 -5.07
N TYR A 359 19.35 2.75 -5.05
CA TYR A 359 20.04 3.17 -3.83
C TYR A 359 19.82 4.65 -3.60
N THR A 360 19.41 5.05 -2.40
CA THR A 360 19.32 6.47 -2.01
C THR A 360 20.70 7.09 -1.78
N GLU A 361 21.70 6.26 -1.44
CA GLU A 361 23.11 6.64 -1.30
C GLU A 361 23.94 6.07 -2.45
N SER A 362 24.38 6.94 -3.37
CA SER A 362 25.06 6.53 -4.62
C SER A 362 26.41 5.84 -4.42
N ASP A 363 27.08 6.07 -3.30
CA ASP A 363 28.39 5.53 -2.94
C ASP A 363 28.32 4.23 -2.14
N PHE A 364 27.11 3.76 -1.80
CA PHE A 364 26.92 2.52 -1.05
C PHE A 364 27.70 1.34 -1.66
N LYS A 365 28.38 0.60 -0.79
CA LYS A 365 29.10 -0.63 -1.12
C LYS A 365 28.53 -1.77 -0.31
N LEU A 366 28.25 -2.88 -0.98
CA LEU A 366 27.86 -4.11 -0.30
C LEU A 366 29.09 -4.64 0.44
N ASP A 367 28.98 -4.71 1.76
CA ASP A 367 30.00 -5.30 2.63
C ASP A 367 30.01 -6.82 2.44
N LEU A 368 30.98 -7.31 1.67
CA LEU A 368 31.11 -8.74 1.37
C LEU A 368 31.57 -9.54 2.59
N GLU A 369 32.30 -8.94 3.54
CA GLU A 369 32.79 -9.66 4.73
C GLU A 369 31.61 -10.08 5.62
N LYS A 370 30.60 -9.21 5.77
CA LYS A 370 29.32 -9.53 6.43
C LYS A 370 28.51 -10.63 5.74
N LEU A 371 28.79 -10.93 4.46
CA LEU A 371 28.09 -11.99 3.76
C LEU A 371 28.70 -13.38 4.03
N TYR A 372 30.00 -13.44 4.34
CA TYR A 372 30.75 -14.68 4.56
C TYR A 372 30.96 -15.01 6.05
N SER A 373 30.73 -14.05 6.96
CA SER A 373 30.71 -14.23 8.41
C SER A 373 29.41 -14.86 8.90
#